data_AF-A0A0G1K6Z6-F1
#
_entry.id   AF-A0A0G1K6Z6-F1
#
_cell.length_a   1.000
_cell.length_b   1.000
_cell.length_c   1.000
_cell.angle_alpha   90.00
_cell.angle_beta   90.00
_cell.angle_gamma   90.00
#
_symmetry.space_group_name_H-M   'P 1'
#
loop_
_entity.id
_entity.type
_entity.pdbx_description
1 polymer ?
#
loop_
_entity_poly.entity_id
_entity_poly.type
_entity_poly.pdbx_seq_one_letter_code
_entity_poly.pdbx_strand_id
1 'polypeptide(L)'
;MKESTKNILTLSRKEMQKLALKRVSAISKEFTGGFKFLEDYPKSVTFFGANQFREDNPYYASARLLASRIVKELGCSIFSGGGPGIMEAANRGAYEAGGNSLGLLIKLPDGQVTNKYITQSFASYYFFVRKVFLSFSAEAFIFFPGGFGTLDEFFEIL
;
A
#
# COMPACT_ATOMS: atom_id res chain seq x y z
N MET A 1 -10.61 -49.10 0.43
CA MET A 1 -10.97 -47.67 0.50
C MET A 1 -10.55 -47.02 -0.81
N LYS A 2 -11.52 -46.68 -1.67
CA LYS A 2 -11.30 -45.92 -2.91
C LYS A 2 -11.50 -44.44 -2.57
N GLU A 3 -10.43 -43.67 -2.50
CA GLU A 3 -10.50 -42.25 -2.19
C GLU A 3 -10.22 -41.42 -3.45
N SER A 4 -11.32 -41.05 -4.11
CA SER A 4 -11.55 -39.79 -4.83
C SER A 4 -10.35 -39.11 -5.50
N THR A 5 -9.97 -39.59 -6.69
CA THR A 5 -9.36 -38.75 -7.72
C THR A 5 -10.39 -37.69 -8.15
N LYS A 6 -10.41 -36.52 -7.50
CA LYS A 6 -11.22 -35.39 -7.98
C LYS A 6 -10.71 -35.03 -9.38
N ASN A 7 -11.55 -35.26 -10.39
CA ASN A 7 -11.33 -34.79 -11.76
C ASN A 7 -10.96 -33.30 -11.73
N ILE A 8 -9.69 -32.99 -12.00
CA ILE A 8 -9.24 -31.62 -12.25
C ILE A 8 -9.75 -31.27 -13.64
N LEU A 9 -10.98 -30.75 -13.72
CA LEU A 9 -11.58 -30.30 -14.98
C LEU A 9 -10.87 -29.00 -15.41
N THR A 10 -10.11 -29.08 -16.50
CA THR A 10 -9.51 -27.93 -17.16
C THR A 10 -10.61 -27.05 -17.75
N LEU A 11 -10.51 -25.73 -17.56
CA LEU A 11 -11.44 -24.75 -18.14
C LEU A 11 -11.46 -24.85 -19.67
N SER A 12 -12.65 -24.77 -20.27
CA SER A 12 -12.78 -24.62 -21.72
C SER A 12 -12.24 -23.26 -22.17
N ARG A 13 -11.88 -23.15 -23.46
CA ARG A 13 -11.45 -21.88 -24.07
C ARG A 13 -12.46 -20.74 -23.85
N LYS A 14 -13.76 -21.04 -23.95
CA LYS A 14 -14.84 -20.05 -23.75
C LYS A 14 -14.90 -19.59 -22.29
N GLU A 15 -14.77 -20.50 -21.34
CA GLU A 15 -14.75 -20.15 -19.91
C GLU A 15 -13.51 -19.34 -19.53
N MET A 16 -12.34 -19.72 -20.04
CA MET A 16 -11.11 -18.95 -19.85
C MET A 16 -11.24 -17.52 -20.38
N GLN A 17 -11.79 -17.35 -21.59
CA GLN A 17 -12.03 -16.02 -22.16
C GLN A 17 -12.99 -15.18 -21.30
N LYS A 18 -14.10 -15.77 -20.85
CA LYS A 18 -15.08 -15.08 -19.99
C LYS A 18 -14.45 -14.65 -18.65
N LEU A 19 -13.67 -15.52 -18.02
CA LEU A 19 -13.00 -15.22 -16.75
C LEU A 19 -11.90 -14.17 -16.93
N ALA A 20 -11.13 -14.24 -18.02
CA ALA A 20 -10.11 -13.26 -18.34
C ALA A 20 -10.71 -11.85 -18.52
N LEU A 21 -11.79 -11.72 -19.31
CA LEU A 21 -12.50 -10.46 -19.51
C LEU A 21 -13.02 -9.88 -18.18
N LYS A 22 -13.59 -10.73 -17.32
CA LYS A 22 -14.05 -10.30 -15.99
C LYS A 22 -12.90 -9.78 -15.13
N ARG A 23 -11.74 -10.45 -15.15
CA ARG A 23 -10.54 -10.02 -14.40
C ARG A 23 -9.98 -8.70 -14.94
N VAL A 24 -9.81 -8.57 -16.25
CA VAL A 24 -9.33 -7.34 -16.89
C VAL A 24 -10.25 -6.16 -16.55
N SER A 25 -11.56 -6.36 -16.61
CA SER A 25 -12.52 -5.31 -16.22
C SER A 25 -12.39 -4.92 -14.74
N ALA A 26 -12.20 -5.88 -13.83
CA ALA A 26 -11.99 -5.59 -12.42
C ALA A 26 -10.68 -4.81 -12.18
N ILE A 27 -9.58 -5.25 -12.78
CA ILE A 27 -8.26 -4.60 -12.69
C ILE A 27 -8.34 -3.15 -13.20
N SER A 28 -8.98 -2.94 -14.36
CA SER A 28 -9.16 -1.61 -14.95
C SER A 28 -9.98 -0.67 -14.05
N LYS A 29 -11.02 -1.21 -13.37
CA LYS A 29 -11.78 -0.44 -12.37
C LYS A 29 -10.94 -0.07 -11.16
N GLU A 30 -10.08 -0.97 -10.67
CA GLU A 30 -9.18 -0.64 -9.56
C GLU A 30 -8.18 0.44 -9.94
N PHE A 31 -7.55 0.36 -11.14
CA PHE A 31 -6.69 1.42 -11.64
C PHE A 31 -7.39 2.76 -11.73
N THR A 32 -8.58 2.80 -12.35
CA THR A 32 -9.34 4.04 -12.51
C THR A 32 -9.68 4.67 -11.16
N GLY A 33 -10.12 3.85 -10.19
CA GLY A 33 -10.43 4.34 -8.85
C GLY A 33 -9.20 4.80 -8.07
N GLY A 34 -8.09 4.06 -8.17
CA GLY A 34 -6.87 4.38 -7.46
C GLY A 34 -6.19 5.63 -8.00
N PHE A 35 -6.08 5.80 -9.33
CA PHE A 35 -5.53 7.04 -9.90
C PHE A 35 -6.37 8.26 -9.54
N LYS A 36 -7.70 8.14 -9.58
CA LYS A 36 -8.58 9.22 -9.12
C LYS A 36 -8.35 9.58 -7.65
N PHE A 37 -8.08 8.60 -6.78
CA PHE A 37 -7.73 8.88 -5.39
C PHE A 37 -6.37 9.57 -5.26
N LEU A 38 -5.38 9.21 -6.08
CA LEU A 38 -4.05 9.83 -6.07
C LEU A 38 -4.07 11.25 -6.64
N GLU A 39 -4.97 11.56 -7.58
CA GLU A 39 -5.16 12.90 -8.17
C GLU A 39 -5.50 13.97 -7.11
N ASP A 40 -6.16 13.59 -6.02
CA ASP A 40 -6.46 14.50 -4.90
C ASP A 40 -5.20 14.90 -4.10
N TYR A 41 -4.07 14.22 -4.32
CA TYR A 41 -2.83 14.35 -3.54
C TYR A 41 -1.56 14.43 -4.43
N PRO A 42 -1.46 15.40 -5.34
CA PRO A 42 -0.40 15.45 -6.35
C PRO A 42 1.01 15.64 -5.77
N LYS A 43 1.13 16.30 -4.60
CA LYS A 43 2.39 16.52 -3.90
C LYS A 43 2.48 15.55 -2.71
N SER A 44 3.21 14.45 -2.89
CA SER A 44 3.22 13.36 -1.92
C SER A 44 4.59 12.72 -1.71
N VAL A 45 4.76 12.01 -0.59
CA VAL A 45 5.94 11.19 -0.27
C VAL A 45 5.46 9.85 0.27
N THR A 46 6.03 8.76 -0.25
CA THR A 46 5.66 7.39 0.19
C THR A 46 6.73 6.80 1.10
N PHE A 47 6.29 6.24 2.22
CA PHE A 47 7.15 5.63 3.24
C PHE A 47 7.05 4.10 3.23
N PHE A 48 8.21 3.45 3.28
CA PHE A 48 8.37 2.00 3.40
C PHE A 48 9.29 1.64 4.57
N GLY A 49 9.06 0.47 5.17
CA GLY A 49 9.94 -0.06 6.20
C GLY A 49 9.34 -1.23 6.98
N ALA A 50 10.06 -1.67 8.01
CA ALA A 50 9.66 -2.80 8.86
C ALA A 50 8.27 -2.63 9.49
N ASN A 51 7.52 -3.72 9.59
CA ASN A 51 6.22 -3.76 10.26
C ASN A 51 6.32 -4.08 11.76
N GLN A 52 7.48 -4.52 12.25
CA GLN A 52 7.68 -4.93 13.65
C GLN A 52 8.21 -3.82 14.57
N PHE A 53 8.76 -2.73 14.01
CA PHE A 53 9.33 -1.65 14.81
C PHE A 53 8.24 -0.91 15.59
N ARG A 54 8.39 -0.76 16.90
CA ARG A 54 7.43 -0.07 17.76
C ARG A 54 7.98 1.27 18.23
N GLU A 55 7.24 2.00 19.05
CA GLU A 55 7.58 3.35 19.50
C GLU A 55 8.94 3.45 20.23
N ASP A 56 9.42 2.35 20.81
CA ASP A 56 10.73 2.23 21.46
C ASP A 56 11.89 2.10 20.47
N ASN A 57 11.61 1.84 19.19
CA ASN A 57 12.63 1.71 18.15
C ASN A 57 13.04 3.10 17.60
N PRO A 58 14.34 3.41 17.49
CA PRO A 58 14.81 4.70 16.99
C PRO A 58 14.36 5.01 15.55
N TYR A 59 14.18 3.99 14.70
CA TYR A 59 13.69 4.18 13.34
C TYR A 59 12.21 4.55 13.31
N TYR A 60 11.39 4.05 14.26
CA TYR A 60 10.00 4.49 14.40
C TYR A 60 9.95 5.98 14.74
N ALA A 61 10.69 6.41 15.76
CA ALA A 61 10.77 7.82 16.15
C ALA A 61 11.25 8.71 15.00
N SER A 62 12.27 8.25 14.26
CA SER A 62 12.81 8.95 13.10
C SER A 62 11.79 9.08 11.96
N ALA A 63 11.06 8.00 11.64
CA ALA A 63 10.04 8.02 10.59
C ALA A 63 8.89 8.98 10.94
N ARG A 64 8.43 8.96 12.20
CA ARG A 64 7.39 9.88 12.69
C ARG A 64 7.83 11.33 12.62
N LEU A 65 9.05 11.63 13.07
CA LEU A 65 9.61 12.99 13.02
C LEU A 65 9.76 13.48 11.58
N LEU A 66 10.34 12.65 10.71
CA LEU A 66 10.57 12.98 9.31
C LEU A 66 9.25 13.25 8.58
N ALA A 67 8.24 12.40 8.76
CA ALA A 67 6.92 12.61 8.19
C ALA A 67 6.28 13.92 8.69
N SER A 68 6.36 14.21 9.99
CA SER A 68 5.85 15.49 10.54
C SER A 68 6.56 16.70 9.91
N ARG A 69 7.87 16.64 9.69
CA ARG A 69 8.63 17.75 9.09
C ARG A 69 8.27 17.93 7.62
N ILE A 70 8.17 16.84 6.86
CA ILE A 70 7.75 16.89 5.45
C ILE A 70 6.38 17.56 5.32
N VAL A 71 5.43 17.21 6.20
CA VAL A 71 4.12 17.86 6.22
C VAL A 71 4.23 19.36 6.54
N LYS A 72 4.91 19.73 7.63
CA LYS A 72 4.96 21.12 8.11
C LYS A 72 5.80 22.05 7.22
N GLU A 73 6.90 21.55 6.68
CA GLU A 73 7.90 22.35 5.96
C GLU A 73 7.68 22.31 4.45
N LEU A 74 7.18 21.20 3.91
CA LEU A 74 7.02 21.02 2.46
C LEU A 74 5.55 20.98 2.01
N GLY A 75 4.61 20.78 2.94
CA GLY A 75 3.18 20.67 2.60
C GLY A 75 2.85 19.42 1.78
N CYS A 76 3.67 18.36 1.86
CA CYS A 76 3.40 17.11 1.15
C CYS A 76 2.42 16.21 1.93
N SER A 77 1.62 15.46 1.19
CA SER A 77 0.83 14.35 1.73
C SER A 77 1.74 13.14 1.99
N ILE A 78 1.43 12.34 3.02
CA ILE A 78 2.22 11.15 3.35
C ILE A 78 1.43 9.89 3.02
N PHE A 79 1.98 9.07 2.11
CA PHE A 79 1.48 7.74 1.81
C PHE A 79 2.26 6.65 2.54
N SER A 80 1.57 5.58 2.89
CA SER A 80 2.18 4.32 3.32
C SER A 80 1.32 3.12 2.91
N GLY A 81 1.84 1.91 3.13
CA GLY A 81 1.05 0.68 2.99
C GLY A 81 -0.01 0.45 4.08
N GLY A 82 -0.09 1.33 5.08
CA GLY A 82 -1.13 1.40 6.11
C GLY A 82 -1.05 0.38 7.24
N GLY A 83 -0.02 -0.47 7.26
CA GLY A 83 0.22 -1.43 8.33
C GLY A 83 0.82 -0.80 9.60
N PRO A 84 1.20 -1.64 10.58
CA PRO A 84 1.96 -1.22 11.75
C PRO A 84 3.42 -0.88 11.39
N GLY A 85 4.22 -0.50 12.37
CA GLY A 85 5.65 -0.29 12.18
C GLY A 85 5.99 1.08 11.60
N ILE A 86 6.95 1.12 10.67
CA ILE A 86 7.36 2.35 9.99
C ILE A 86 6.18 3.01 9.25
N MET A 87 5.30 2.20 8.65
CA MET A 87 4.10 2.70 8.00
C MET A 87 3.21 3.49 8.96
N GLU A 88 2.95 2.93 10.14
CA GLU A 88 2.23 3.61 11.21
C GLU A 88 2.96 4.86 11.70
N ALA A 89 4.28 4.78 11.92
CA ALA A 89 5.07 5.92 12.36
C ALA A 89 4.96 7.11 11.41
N ALA A 90 5.06 6.86 10.11
CA ALA A 90 4.92 7.88 9.08
C ALA A 90 3.50 8.47 9.05
N ASN A 91 2.47 7.61 9.04
CA ASN A 91 1.08 8.05 9.09
C ASN A 91 0.79 8.87 10.35
N ARG A 92 1.30 8.45 11.51
CA ARG A 92 1.17 9.17 12.78
C ARG A 92 1.83 10.54 12.72
N GLY A 93 3.05 10.62 12.20
CA GLY A 93 3.76 11.89 12.07
C GLY A 93 3.02 12.89 11.18
N ALA A 94 2.43 12.42 10.09
CA ALA A 94 1.59 13.22 9.21
C ALA A 94 0.28 13.68 9.90
N TYR A 95 -0.41 12.75 10.56
CA TYR A 95 -1.65 13.00 11.28
C TYR A 95 -1.48 14.05 12.39
N GLU A 96 -0.46 13.90 13.24
CA GLU A 96 -0.18 14.82 14.34
C GLU A 96 0.30 16.19 13.87
N ALA A 97 0.86 16.26 12.65
CA ALA A 97 1.20 17.51 12.00
C ALA A 97 0.00 18.21 11.35
N GLY A 98 -1.19 17.60 11.37
CA GLY A 98 -2.40 18.14 10.73
C GLY A 98 -2.41 18.00 9.20
N GLY A 99 -1.57 17.14 8.64
CA GLY A 99 -1.50 16.89 7.20
C GLY A 99 -2.30 15.67 6.75
N ASN A 100 -2.26 15.40 5.45
CA ASN A 100 -2.88 14.21 4.85
C ASN A 100 -2.05 12.96 5.19
N SER A 101 -2.67 12.04 5.91
CA SER A 101 -2.10 10.74 6.27
C SER A 101 -2.86 9.63 5.54
N LEU A 102 -2.23 9.07 4.52
CA LEU A 102 -2.91 8.28 3.50
C LEU A 102 -2.43 6.83 3.50
N GLY A 103 -3.36 5.91 3.29
CA GLY A 103 -3.10 4.47 3.26
C GLY A 103 -3.43 3.83 1.91
N LEU A 104 -2.45 3.20 1.28
CA LEU A 104 -2.65 2.34 0.12
C LEU A 104 -2.69 0.89 0.61
N LEU A 105 -3.89 0.38 0.80
CA LEU A 105 -4.18 -0.88 1.49
C LEU A 105 -4.32 -2.05 0.52
N ILE A 106 -4.19 -3.26 1.04
CA ILE A 106 -4.48 -4.51 0.32
C ILE A 106 -5.62 -5.26 1.02
N LYS A 107 -6.64 -5.67 0.25
CA LYS A 107 -7.74 -6.49 0.77
C LYS A 107 -7.25 -7.91 0.99
N LEU A 108 -7.09 -8.28 2.26
CA LEU A 108 -6.78 -9.65 2.67
C LEU A 108 -8.06 -10.38 3.11
N PRO A 109 -8.17 -11.72 2.90
CA PRO A 109 -9.34 -12.50 3.29
C PRO A 109 -9.71 -12.36 4.77
N ASP A 110 -8.70 -12.31 5.65
CA ASP A 110 -8.87 -12.22 7.10
C ASP A 110 -8.83 -10.77 7.62
N GLY A 111 -8.88 -9.80 6.71
CA GLY A 111 -8.70 -8.37 7.01
C GLY A 111 -7.23 -7.98 7.14
N GLN A 112 -6.93 -6.70 6.87
CA GLN A 112 -5.61 -6.11 7.09
C GLN A 112 -5.67 -5.27 8.38
N VAL A 113 -4.69 -5.43 9.26
CA VAL A 113 -4.49 -4.49 10.36
C VAL A 113 -4.09 -3.15 9.76
N THR A 114 -4.97 -2.17 9.89
CA THR A 114 -4.75 -0.79 9.48
C THR A 114 -4.41 0.05 10.70
N ASN A 115 -3.44 0.94 10.57
CA ASN A 115 -3.11 1.83 11.68
C ASN A 115 -4.16 2.96 11.82
N LYS A 116 -4.36 3.42 13.06
CA LYS A 116 -5.42 4.38 13.43
C LYS A 116 -5.17 5.82 12.97
N TYR A 117 -4.01 6.11 12.39
CA TYR A 117 -3.61 7.47 12.01
C TYR A 117 -3.86 7.77 10.53
N ILE A 118 -4.40 6.80 9.78
CA ILE A 118 -4.84 7.00 8.40
C ILE A 118 -6.12 7.82 8.39
N THR A 119 -6.09 8.97 7.71
CA THR A 119 -7.26 9.84 7.52
C THR A 119 -8.08 9.42 6.32
N GLN A 120 -7.42 8.96 5.25
CA GLN A 120 -8.08 8.44 4.05
C GLN A 120 -7.30 7.26 3.47
N SER A 121 -7.99 6.34 2.79
CA SER A 121 -7.33 5.18 2.21
C SER A 121 -7.99 4.71 0.91
N PHE A 122 -7.19 4.01 0.11
CA PHE A 122 -7.65 3.24 -1.03
C PHE A 122 -7.22 1.78 -0.85
N ALA A 123 -8.18 0.85 -0.98
CA ALA A 123 -7.94 -0.58 -0.79
C ALA A 123 -8.02 -1.34 -2.11
N SER A 124 -6.88 -1.85 -2.58
CA SER A 124 -6.78 -2.67 -3.78
C SER A 124 -7.08 -4.13 -3.46
N TYR A 125 -7.62 -4.88 -4.42
CA TYR A 125 -7.72 -6.34 -4.34
C TYR A 125 -6.47 -7.00 -4.94
N TYR A 126 -5.94 -6.43 -6.03
CA TYR A 126 -4.78 -6.98 -6.71
C TYR A 126 -3.47 -6.37 -6.17
N PHE A 127 -2.53 -7.22 -5.77
CA PHE A 127 -1.26 -6.77 -5.20
C PHE A 127 -0.47 -5.87 -6.15
N PHE A 128 -0.35 -6.25 -7.43
CA PHE A 128 0.37 -5.46 -8.42
C PHE A 128 -0.26 -4.08 -8.69
N VAL A 129 -1.59 -3.94 -8.53
CA VAL A 129 -2.26 -2.65 -8.67
C VAL A 129 -1.85 -1.73 -7.53
N ARG A 130 -1.79 -2.26 -6.31
CA ARG A 130 -1.29 -1.52 -5.14
C ARG A 130 0.17 -1.10 -5.29
N LYS A 131 1.03 -1.98 -5.82
CA LYS A 131 2.45 -1.68 -6.07
C LYS A 131 2.60 -0.48 -7.00
N VAL A 132 1.85 -0.46 -8.11
CA VAL A 132 1.81 0.71 -9.01
C VAL A 132 1.43 1.98 -8.26
N PHE A 133 0.44 1.96 -7.37
CA PHE A 133 0.08 3.15 -6.60
C PHE A 133 1.14 3.57 -5.59
N LEU A 134 1.81 2.62 -4.95
CA LEU A 134 2.88 2.88 -3.97
C LEU A 134 4.10 3.52 -4.64
N SER A 135 4.36 3.20 -5.92
CA SER A 135 5.45 3.75 -6.74
C SER A 135 5.02 4.91 -7.65
N PHE A 136 3.78 5.40 -7.53
CA PHE A 136 3.25 6.46 -8.39
C PHE A 136 3.16 7.82 -7.70
N SER A 137 3.46 8.87 -8.47
CA SER A 137 3.24 10.29 -8.13
C SER A 137 3.73 10.71 -6.73
N ALA A 138 4.97 10.36 -6.41
CA ALA A 138 5.66 10.84 -5.22
C ALA A 138 6.87 11.72 -5.60
N GLU A 139 7.09 12.78 -4.83
CA GLU A 139 8.29 13.63 -4.88
C GLU A 139 9.52 12.88 -4.36
N ALA A 140 9.29 11.91 -3.47
CA ALA A 140 10.32 11.05 -2.91
C ALA A 140 9.72 9.72 -2.41
N PHE A 141 10.56 8.68 -2.42
CA PHE A 141 10.31 7.40 -1.78
C PHE A 141 11.31 7.21 -0.64
N ILE A 142 10.80 7.01 0.57
CA ILE A 142 11.62 6.92 1.78
C ILE A 142 11.62 5.51 2.31
N PHE A 143 12.79 4.91 2.36
CA PHE A 143 13.01 3.55 2.81
C PHE A 143 13.74 3.53 4.16
N PHE A 144 13.05 3.05 5.19
CA PHE A 144 13.65 2.66 6.46
C PHE A 144 14.05 1.18 6.44
N PRO A 145 14.88 0.71 7.38
CA PRO A 145 15.19 -0.71 7.49
C PRO A 145 13.92 -1.56 7.54
N GLY A 146 13.91 -2.64 6.76
CA GLY A 146 12.74 -3.46 6.52
C GLY A 146 13.09 -4.85 5.99
N GLY A 147 12.06 -5.69 5.85
CA GLY A 147 12.19 -7.05 5.35
C GLY A 147 11.94 -7.16 3.85
N PHE A 148 11.55 -8.35 3.40
CA PHE A 148 11.31 -8.63 1.98
C PHE A 148 10.29 -7.70 1.32
N GLY A 149 9.20 -7.34 1.99
CA GLY A 149 8.22 -6.41 1.43
C GLY A 149 8.81 -5.02 1.17
N THR A 150 9.72 -4.55 2.03
CA THR A 150 10.42 -3.27 1.83
C THR A 150 11.42 -3.37 0.68
N LEU A 151 12.14 -4.49 0.58
CA LEU A 151 13.09 -4.73 -0.51
C LEU A 151 12.39 -4.91 -1.88
N ASP A 152 11.23 -5.55 -1.90
CA ASP A 152 10.41 -5.73 -3.11
C ASP A 152 10.03 -4.37 -3.71
N GLU A 153 9.57 -3.43 -2.89
CA GLU A 153 9.25 -2.06 -3.32
C GLU A 153 10.52 -1.26 -3.67
N PHE A 154 11.62 -1.47 -2.95
CA PHE A 154 12.89 -0.78 -3.23
C PHE A 154 13.45 -1.14 -4.61
N PHE A 155 13.50 -2.43 -4.95
CA PHE A 155 14.00 -2.89 -6.24
C PHE A 155 13.01 -2.70 -7.40
N GLU A 156 11.74 -2.41 -7.11
CA GLU A 156 10.79 -2.00 -8.16
C GLU A 156 11.02 -0.55 -8.60
N ILE A 157 11.47 0.32 -7.70
CA ILE A 157 11.65 1.75 -7.96
C ILE A 157 13.00 2.07 -8.63
N LEU A 158 14.03 1.27 -8.39
CA LEU A 158 15.36 1.40 -9.00
C LEU A 158 15.46 0.76 -10.38
#